data_AF-A0A7Z8VV68-F1
#
_entry.id   AF-A0A7Z8VV68-F1
#
_cell.length_a   1.000
_cell.length_b   1.000
_cell.length_c   1.000
_cell.angle_alpha   90.00
_cell.angle_beta   90.00
_cell.angle_gamma   90.00
#
_symmetry.space_group_name_H-M   'P 1'
#
loop_
_entity.id
_entity.type
_entity.pdbx_description
1 polymer ?
#
loop_
_entity_poly.entity_id
_entity_poly.type
_entity_poly.pdbx_seq_one_letter_code
_entity_poly.pdbx_strand_id
1 'polypeptide(L)'
;MEFKFFTKILFFIYISSLSMFIQANVPGDSGYPLDTVVLPYLDVPVCWEDMNNDEYLRTKVKDAITGSWEKYSQLKFTGWEKCPKYVDRESFQGIRIGVKDQGAHTKGLGVRMIGKKNGMVLNFTMRKWNSACPAIHGRENCVTWIAIHEFGHALAFAHEQNRVDKPSSCKKGSQGTDGNVVFTKWDKDSIMNYCAPNYNGHGKLSPIDILTLQTYYGRIPTYNVNSGILYIEVLQVSGVNYEISMDNKEDKNLFVYSSRIALAQGESSKPAVFDESTGILTLPLVKVIDSAGHVISLYSAEMEHHPERKALTLKSSNQIEPVPTDN
;
A
#
# COMPACT_ATOMS: atom_id res chain seq x y z
N MET A 1 -1.84 -28.44 -21.81
CA MET A 1 -0.95 -29.08 -22.80
C MET A 1 0.02 -29.93 -22.01
N GLU A 2 -0.17 -31.25 -22.00
CA GLU A 2 0.66 -32.18 -21.21
C GLU A 2 2.01 -32.41 -21.90
N PHE A 3 3.11 -32.31 -21.15
CA PHE A 3 4.40 -32.84 -21.58
C PHE A 3 4.88 -33.90 -20.57
N LYS A 4 5.12 -35.11 -21.10
CA LYS A 4 5.70 -36.27 -20.43
C LYS A 4 7.14 -36.44 -20.96
N PHE A 5 8.13 -36.66 -20.08
CA PHE A 5 9.00 -37.87 -20.02
C PHE A 5 10.40 -37.67 -19.37
N PHE A 6 10.81 -38.71 -18.63
CA PHE A 6 12.15 -39.26 -18.30
C PHE A 6 13.14 -38.57 -17.30
N THR A 7 13.08 -39.06 -16.05
CA THR A 7 14.07 -39.90 -15.31
C THR A 7 15.50 -39.41 -14.96
N LYS A 8 15.74 -39.38 -13.63
CA LYS A 8 16.96 -39.57 -12.80
C LYS A 8 18.27 -38.86 -13.16
N ILE A 9 18.84 -38.15 -12.16
CA ILE A 9 20.23 -38.27 -11.69
C ILE A 9 20.36 -37.62 -10.29
N LEU A 10 20.97 -38.33 -9.35
CA LEU A 10 21.50 -37.83 -8.08
C LEU A 10 22.83 -37.10 -8.33
N PHE A 11 23.14 -36.02 -7.60
CA PHE A 11 24.38 -35.91 -6.80
C PHE A 11 24.35 -34.71 -5.84
N PHE A 12 24.91 -34.94 -4.65
CA PHE A 12 25.12 -33.98 -3.56
C PHE A 12 26.13 -32.89 -3.92
N ILE A 13 25.85 -31.64 -3.55
CA ILE A 13 26.86 -30.69 -3.05
C ILE A 13 26.26 -29.94 -1.85
N TYR A 14 26.88 -30.12 -0.69
CA TYR A 14 26.68 -29.34 0.53
C TYR A 14 27.55 -28.09 0.41
N ILE A 15 26.95 -26.90 0.40
CA ILE A 15 27.62 -25.66 0.82
C ILE A 15 26.72 -25.02 1.87
N SER A 16 27.22 -25.00 3.09
CA SER A 16 26.70 -24.24 4.21
C SER A 16 26.89 -22.74 3.93
N SER A 17 25.80 -22.00 3.77
CA SER A 17 25.76 -20.57 4.08
C SER A 17 24.42 -20.28 4.74
N LEU A 18 24.48 -20.31 6.07
CA LEU A 18 23.70 -19.51 7.02
C LEU A 18 22.28 -19.08 6.62
N SER A 19 21.29 -19.61 7.36
CA SER A 19 20.40 -18.76 8.18
C SER A 19 20.12 -17.35 7.65
N MET A 20 19.47 -17.25 6.49
CA MET A 20 19.09 -15.94 5.91
C MET A 20 17.56 -15.70 5.94
N PHE A 21 16.80 -16.62 6.55
CA PHE A 21 15.34 -16.49 6.69
C PHE A 21 14.82 -16.53 8.13
N ILE A 22 15.70 -16.53 9.14
CA ILE A 22 15.26 -16.40 10.54
C ILE A 22 16.14 -15.38 11.24
N GLN A 23 15.85 -14.12 10.95
CA GLN A 23 15.86 -13.12 12.01
C GLN A 23 14.54 -12.38 11.88
N ALA A 24 13.59 -12.72 12.75
CA ALA A 24 12.44 -11.85 12.95
C ALA A 24 13.03 -10.48 13.33
N ASN A 25 12.85 -9.49 12.46
CA ASN A 25 13.32 -8.15 12.77
C ASN A 25 12.57 -7.65 14.00
N VAL A 26 13.35 -7.28 15.01
CA VAL A 26 12.96 -6.53 16.21
C VAL A 26 12.48 -5.13 15.75
N PRO A 27 11.57 -4.45 16.48
CA PRO A 27 10.93 -3.23 16.01
C PRO A 27 11.96 -2.11 15.75
N GLY A 28 12.04 -1.65 14.51
CA GLY A 28 12.99 -0.63 14.07
C GLY A 28 12.53 -0.02 12.76
N ASP A 29 11.81 1.09 12.91
CA ASP A 29 11.61 2.17 11.97
C ASP A 29 10.92 1.87 10.66
N SER A 30 9.59 2.11 10.61
CA SER A 30 8.94 2.16 9.34
C SER A 30 7.52 2.70 9.01
N GLY A 31 7.20 2.86 7.71
CA GLY A 31 5.99 3.50 7.16
C GLY A 31 4.74 2.99 7.85
N TYR A 32 3.81 3.90 8.15
CA TYR A 32 2.98 3.77 9.37
C TYR A 32 1.47 3.59 9.13
N PRO A 33 1.04 2.55 8.38
CA PRO A 33 -0.38 2.23 8.30
C PRO A 33 -0.86 1.46 9.54
N LEU A 34 -2.16 1.51 9.77
CA LEU A 34 -2.87 0.56 10.61
C LEU A 34 -3.43 -0.55 9.72
N ASP A 35 -2.68 -1.63 9.56
CA ASP A 35 -2.98 -2.63 8.53
C ASP A 35 -4.24 -3.46 8.81
N THR A 36 -4.63 -3.58 10.08
CA THR A 36 -5.90 -4.20 10.53
C THR A 36 -7.16 -3.47 10.06
N VAL A 37 -7.02 -2.27 9.50
CA VAL A 37 -8.16 -1.48 9.01
C VAL A 37 -8.03 -1.08 7.54
N VAL A 38 -7.09 -1.67 6.80
CA VAL A 38 -6.97 -1.48 5.35
C VAL A 38 -8.28 -1.88 4.66
N LEU A 39 -8.67 -1.12 3.63
CA LEU A 39 -9.86 -1.42 2.84
C LEU A 39 -9.64 -2.75 2.08
N PRO A 40 -10.57 -3.73 2.17
CA PRO A 40 -10.41 -5.02 1.50
C PRO A 40 -10.80 -4.99 0.02
N TYR A 41 -11.07 -3.80 -0.54
CA TYR A 41 -11.52 -3.58 -1.91
C TYR A 41 -10.78 -2.38 -2.52
N LEU A 42 -10.66 -2.38 -3.85
CA LEU A 42 -9.95 -1.36 -4.61
C LEU A 42 -10.87 -0.30 -5.22
N ASP A 43 -12.10 -0.69 -5.55
CA ASP A 43 -13.16 0.26 -5.90
C ASP A 43 -13.77 0.81 -4.62
N VAL A 44 -13.43 2.05 -4.28
CA VAL A 44 -13.84 2.71 -3.04
C VAL A 44 -14.92 3.75 -3.35
N PRO A 45 -16.19 3.48 -3.03
CA PRO A 45 -17.23 4.49 -3.19
C PRO A 45 -16.96 5.68 -2.28
N VAL A 46 -17.12 6.88 -2.79
CA VAL A 46 -17.10 8.14 -2.05
C VAL A 46 -18.36 8.93 -2.37
N CYS A 47 -18.76 9.86 -1.53
CA CYS A 47 -19.87 10.76 -1.83
C CYS A 47 -19.77 12.04 -0.99
N TRP A 48 -20.50 13.09 -1.39
CA TRP A 48 -20.60 14.33 -0.64
C TRP A 48 -21.88 14.41 0.18
N GLU A 49 -21.75 14.72 1.47
CA GLU A 49 -22.90 14.85 2.38
C GLU A 49 -23.81 16.02 1.99
N ASP A 50 -23.21 17.05 1.40
CA ASP A 50 -23.90 18.21 0.83
C ASP A 50 -23.27 18.54 -0.52
N MET A 51 -24.08 18.89 -1.51
CA MET A 51 -23.63 19.33 -2.84
C MET A 51 -23.66 20.85 -3.00
N ASN A 52 -24.23 21.57 -2.03
CA ASN A 52 -24.34 23.04 -2.06
C ASN A 52 -23.03 23.74 -1.67
N ASN A 53 -21.98 23.00 -1.31
CA ASN A 53 -20.65 23.60 -1.14
C ASN A 53 -20.02 23.96 -2.51
N ASP A 54 -18.78 24.41 -2.51
CA ASP A 54 -18.07 24.88 -3.71
C ASP A 54 -17.83 23.73 -4.70
N GLU A 55 -18.54 23.74 -5.84
CA GLU A 55 -18.47 22.72 -6.88
C GLU A 55 -17.09 22.62 -7.51
N TYR A 56 -16.46 23.77 -7.77
CA TYR A 56 -15.12 23.83 -8.32
C TYR A 56 -14.12 23.10 -7.41
N LEU A 57 -14.18 23.37 -6.10
CA LEU A 57 -13.29 22.69 -5.15
C LEU A 57 -13.59 21.19 -5.00
N ARG A 58 -14.84 20.73 -5.13
CA ARG A 58 -15.13 19.28 -5.19
C ARG A 58 -14.45 18.61 -6.38
N THR A 59 -14.52 19.24 -7.55
CA THR A 59 -13.83 18.76 -8.76
C THR A 59 -12.33 18.73 -8.55
N LYS A 60 -11.74 19.78 -7.96
CA LYS A 60 -10.31 19.81 -7.64
C LYS A 60 -9.87 18.76 -6.64
N VAL A 61 -10.71 18.44 -5.65
CA VAL A 61 -10.45 17.31 -4.74
C VAL A 61 -10.42 16.01 -5.53
N LYS A 62 -11.44 15.74 -6.36
CA LYS A 62 -11.46 14.53 -7.20
C LYS A 62 -10.20 14.42 -8.07
N ASP A 63 -9.85 15.49 -8.79
CA ASP A 63 -8.66 15.52 -9.65
C ASP A 63 -7.36 15.28 -8.85
N ALA A 64 -7.26 15.86 -7.64
CA ALA A 64 -6.11 15.67 -6.77
C ALA A 64 -5.97 14.23 -6.28
N ILE A 65 -7.08 13.56 -5.94
CA ILE A 65 -7.07 12.14 -5.54
C ILE A 65 -6.71 11.24 -6.73
N THR A 66 -7.27 11.51 -7.91
CA THR A 66 -6.89 10.79 -9.15
C THR A 66 -5.40 10.98 -9.49
N GLY A 67 -4.88 12.20 -9.36
CA GLY A 67 -3.48 12.53 -9.62
C GLY A 67 -2.48 12.04 -8.56
N SER A 68 -2.94 11.54 -7.42
CA SER A 68 -2.13 11.06 -6.30
C SER A 68 -2.38 9.57 -6.03
N TRP A 69 -3.34 9.24 -5.17
CA TRP A 69 -3.57 7.87 -4.70
C TRP A 69 -3.95 6.89 -5.82
N GLU A 70 -4.84 7.28 -6.75
CA GLU A 70 -5.22 6.38 -7.86
C GLU A 70 -4.09 6.18 -8.87
N LYS A 71 -3.26 7.21 -9.09
CA LYS A 71 -2.16 7.19 -10.05
C LYS A 71 -1.10 6.15 -9.72
N TYR A 72 -0.83 5.94 -8.44
CA TYR A 72 0.28 5.10 -7.97
C TYR A 72 -0.17 3.74 -7.42
N SER A 73 -1.46 3.42 -7.49
CA SER A 73 -2.04 2.18 -6.94
C SER A 73 -3.07 1.58 -7.89
N GLN A 74 -3.80 0.57 -7.42
CA GLN A 74 -4.94 -0.02 -8.12
C GLN A 74 -6.28 0.52 -7.61
N LEU A 75 -6.27 1.50 -6.70
CA LEU A 75 -7.48 2.11 -6.17
C LEU A 75 -8.23 2.91 -7.25
N LYS A 76 -9.56 2.90 -7.12
CA LYS A 76 -10.48 3.78 -7.84
C LYS A 76 -11.51 4.34 -6.87
N PHE A 77 -11.56 5.65 -6.74
CA PHE A 77 -12.58 6.33 -5.97
C PHE A 77 -13.75 6.70 -6.88
N THR A 78 -14.93 6.14 -6.61
CA THR A 78 -16.11 6.23 -7.47
C THR A 78 -17.28 6.90 -6.74
N GLY A 79 -18.33 7.34 -7.45
CA GLY A 79 -19.57 7.81 -6.80
C GLY A 79 -19.57 9.25 -6.28
N TRP A 80 -18.67 10.13 -6.73
CA TRP A 80 -18.50 11.54 -6.34
C TRP A 80 -19.76 12.47 -6.37
N GLU A 81 -20.97 11.93 -6.44
CA GLU A 81 -22.25 12.56 -6.24
C GLU A 81 -22.67 12.74 -4.76
N LYS A 82 -23.93 13.14 -4.56
CA LYS A 82 -24.55 13.30 -3.24
C LYS A 82 -24.68 11.96 -2.53
N CYS A 83 -24.33 11.94 -1.25
CA CYS A 83 -24.51 10.75 -0.43
C CYS A 83 -25.98 10.32 -0.31
N PRO A 84 -26.25 9.00 -0.29
CA PRO A 84 -27.56 8.45 0.10
C PRO A 84 -27.99 8.92 1.48
N LYS A 85 -29.28 8.83 1.79
CA LYS A 85 -29.80 9.26 3.10
C LYS A 85 -29.22 8.35 4.20
N TYR A 86 -29.21 8.83 5.45
CA TYR A 86 -28.63 8.06 6.56
C TYR A 86 -29.35 6.78 6.91
N VAL A 87 -30.64 6.70 6.60
CA VAL A 87 -31.40 5.45 6.70
C VAL A 87 -30.80 4.36 5.83
N ASP A 88 -30.03 4.72 4.80
CA ASP A 88 -29.38 3.81 3.87
C ASP A 88 -27.92 3.48 4.29
N ARG A 89 -27.51 3.82 5.52
CA ARG A 89 -26.12 3.61 6.00
C ARG A 89 -25.64 2.17 5.88
N GLU A 90 -26.55 1.20 6.08
CA GLU A 90 -26.22 -0.21 5.92
C GLU A 90 -25.89 -0.55 4.47
N SER A 91 -26.44 0.19 3.50
CA SER A 91 -26.18 0.01 2.08
C SER A 91 -24.98 0.82 1.55
N PHE A 92 -24.69 1.99 2.13
CA PHE A 92 -23.57 2.82 1.67
C PHE A 92 -22.25 2.45 2.35
N GLN A 93 -21.52 1.52 1.74
CA GLN A 93 -20.19 1.06 2.17
C GLN A 93 -19.06 1.90 1.55
N GLY A 94 -19.16 3.23 1.68
CA GLY A 94 -18.19 4.18 1.12
C GLY A 94 -17.77 5.30 2.09
N ILE A 95 -16.86 6.16 1.63
CA ILE A 95 -16.40 7.35 2.34
C ILE A 95 -17.43 8.47 2.15
N ARG A 96 -18.04 8.93 3.24
CA ARG A 96 -18.97 10.06 3.20
C ARG A 96 -18.25 11.35 3.60
N ILE A 97 -18.14 12.29 2.67
CA ILE A 97 -17.32 13.50 2.79
C ILE A 97 -18.20 14.70 3.12
N GLY A 98 -17.95 15.31 4.28
CA GLY A 98 -18.53 16.59 4.67
C GLY A 98 -17.59 17.75 4.39
N VAL A 99 -18.15 18.95 4.22
CA VAL A 99 -17.37 20.21 4.14
C VAL A 99 -17.76 21.12 5.30
N LYS A 100 -16.78 21.53 6.12
CA LYS A 100 -16.99 22.42 7.28
C LYS A 100 -15.78 23.32 7.53
N ASP A 101 -16.03 24.54 8.01
CA ASP A 101 -14.95 25.45 8.44
C ASP A 101 -14.41 25.09 9.82
N GLN A 102 -13.65 24.00 9.88
CA GLN A 102 -12.98 23.48 11.07
C GLN A 102 -11.70 22.72 10.66
N GLY A 103 -10.97 22.13 11.61
CA GLY A 103 -9.88 21.22 11.29
C GLY A 103 -10.38 20.04 10.46
N ALA A 104 -9.75 19.80 9.31
CA ALA A 104 -10.00 18.60 8.52
C ALA A 104 -9.62 17.37 9.34
N HIS A 105 -10.39 16.29 9.16
CA HIS A 105 -10.17 15.05 9.87
C HIS A 105 -10.97 13.89 9.28
N THR A 106 -10.58 12.69 9.68
CA THR A 106 -11.33 11.45 9.52
C THR A 106 -11.86 10.91 10.86
N LYS A 107 -12.93 10.11 10.81
CA LYS A 107 -13.49 9.41 11.98
C LYS A 107 -12.85 8.03 12.16
N GLY A 108 -11.54 8.06 12.38
CA GLY A 108 -10.67 6.88 12.41
C GLY A 108 -10.10 6.56 11.03
N LEU A 109 -9.27 5.53 11.00
CA LEU A 109 -8.51 5.09 9.82
C LEU A 109 -9.27 4.01 9.03
N GLY A 110 -9.09 4.01 7.71
CA GLY A 110 -9.50 2.89 6.84
C GLY A 110 -10.97 2.49 6.98
N VAL A 111 -11.25 1.19 7.09
CA VAL A 111 -12.61 0.64 7.23
C VAL A 111 -13.39 1.25 8.41
N ARG A 112 -12.71 1.78 9.44
CA ARG A 112 -13.38 2.37 10.61
C ARG A 112 -14.20 3.60 10.25
N MET A 113 -13.91 4.30 9.15
CA MET A 113 -14.66 5.49 8.76
C MET A 113 -15.82 5.23 7.80
N ILE A 114 -15.87 4.02 7.21
CA ILE A 114 -16.81 3.68 6.14
C ILE A 114 -18.26 3.78 6.62
N GLY A 115 -19.10 4.37 5.76
CA GLY A 115 -20.52 4.61 6.01
C GLY A 115 -20.83 5.61 7.14
N LYS A 116 -19.83 6.16 7.86
CA LYS A 116 -20.09 7.12 8.95
C LYS A 116 -20.52 8.47 8.40
N LYS A 117 -21.48 9.10 9.10
CA LYS A 117 -21.88 10.50 8.86
C LYS A 117 -20.69 11.42 8.91
N ASN A 118 -20.38 12.12 7.82
CA ASN A 118 -19.14 12.91 7.72
C ASN A 118 -17.94 12.08 8.20
N GLY A 119 -17.78 10.88 7.63
CA GLY A 119 -16.67 9.99 7.96
C GLY A 119 -15.34 10.69 7.69
N MET A 120 -15.30 11.48 6.63
CA MET A 120 -14.26 12.48 6.35
C MET A 120 -14.88 13.88 6.41
N VAL A 121 -14.14 14.85 6.94
CA VAL A 121 -14.48 16.28 6.87
C VAL A 121 -13.33 17.04 6.24
N LEU A 122 -13.61 17.72 5.14
CA LEU A 122 -12.70 18.67 4.49
C LEU A 122 -13.07 20.11 4.85
N ASN A 123 -12.11 21.03 4.73
CA ASN A 123 -12.35 22.45 4.94
C ASN A 123 -12.05 23.26 3.67
N PHE A 124 -13.11 23.72 2.99
CA PHE A 124 -13.00 24.51 1.76
C PHE A 124 -12.76 26.01 1.99
N THR A 125 -12.88 26.48 3.24
CA THR A 125 -12.82 27.91 3.55
C THR A 125 -11.58 28.28 4.36
N MET A 126 -11.18 27.43 5.31
CA MET A 126 -10.02 27.53 6.18
C MET A 126 -9.95 28.81 7.02
N ARG A 127 -11.09 29.46 7.29
CA ARG A 127 -11.11 30.76 7.97
C ARG A 127 -10.81 30.62 9.47
N LYS A 128 -11.32 29.57 10.11
CA LYS A 128 -11.20 29.38 11.56
C LYS A 128 -9.94 28.65 12.01
N TRP A 129 -9.40 27.77 11.16
CA TRP A 129 -8.41 26.78 11.59
C TRP A 129 -7.02 26.97 10.97
N ASN A 130 -6.94 27.42 9.72
CA ASN A 130 -5.66 27.64 9.05
C ASN A 130 -5.79 28.74 7.99
N SER A 131 -5.98 29.98 8.42
CA SER A 131 -6.10 31.12 7.50
C SER A 131 -4.77 31.48 6.82
N ALA A 132 -3.64 31.01 7.36
CA ALA A 132 -2.32 31.26 6.81
C ALA A 132 -2.10 30.53 5.49
N CYS A 133 -2.49 29.25 5.40
CA CYS A 133 -2.31 28.47 4.17
C CYS A 133 -2.93 29.15 2.93
N PRO A 134 -4.24 29.48 2.89
CA PRO A 134 -4.83 30.07 1.70
C PRO A 134 -4.24 31.45 1.37
N ALA A 135 -3.73 32.18 2.36
CA ALA A 135 -3.04 33.46 2.15
C ALA A 135 -1.66 33.29 1.49
N ILE A 136 -0.94 32.21 1.80
CA ILE A 136 0.43 31.95 1.31
C ILE A 136 0.40 31.17 0.00
N HIS A 137 -0.42 30.12 -0.07
CA HIS A 137 -0.39 29.12 -1.15
C HIS A 137 -1.63 29.14 -2.04
N GLY A 138 -2.65 29.92 -1.69
CA GLY A 138 -3.93 29.94 -2.38
C GLY A 138 -4.88 28.85 -1.88
N ARG A 139 -6.18 29.18 -1.85
CA ARG A 139 -7.25 28.34 -1.28
C ARG A 139 -7.32 26.96 -1.93
N GLU A 140 -7.27 26.89 -3.25
CA GLU A 140 -7.36 25.62 -3.99
C GLU A 140 -6.24 24.65 -3.58
N ASN A 141 -4.99 25.11 -3.58
CA ASN A 141 -3.84 24.30 -3.19
C ASN A 141 -4.00 23.76 -1.77
N CYS A 142 -4.35 24.60 -0.81
CA CYS A 142 -4.55 24.15 0.56
C CYS A 142 -5.65 23.08 0.66
N VAL A 143 -6.77 23.28 -0.05
CA VAL A 143 -7.89 22.32 -0.07
C VAL A 143 -7.44 20.98 -0.63
N THR A 144 -6.74 20.99 -1.77
CA THR A 144 -6.31 19.74 -2.42
C THR A 144 -5.23 19.03 -1.61
N TRP A 145 -4.27 19.74 -1.01
CA TRP A 145 -3.22 19.13 -0.19
C TRP A 145 -3.79 18.50 1.08
N ILE A 146 -4.73 19.18 1.74
CA ILE A 146 -5.45 18.60 2.88
C ILE A 146 -6.28 17.41 2.44
N ALA A 147 -6.97 17.47 1.30
CA ALA A 147 -7.75 16.34 0.83
C ALA A 147 -6.87 15.10 0.59
N ILE A 148 -5.70 15.26 -0.03
CA ILE A 148 -4.77 14.13 -0.24
C ILE A 148 -4.35 13.54 1.12
N HIS A 149 -4.03 14.37 2.11
CA HIS A 149 -3.73 13.93 3.48
C HIS A 149 -4.87 13.13 4.11
N GLU A 150 -6.10 13.66 4.10
CA GLU A 150 -7.26 12.98 4.69
C GLU A 150 -7.60 11.66 3.96
N PHE A 151 -7.38 11.60 2.64
CA PHE A 151 -7.50 10.34 1.91
C PHE A 151 -6.40 9.34 2.28
N GLY A 152 -5.21 9.79 2.68
CA GLY A 152 -4.21 8.91 3.30
C GLY A 152 -4.76 8.22 4.56
N HIS A 153 -5.43 8.96 5.45
CA HIS A 153 -6.12 8.35 6.60
C HIS A 153 -7.22 7.37 6.19
N ALA A 154 -7.96 7.66 5.10
CA ALA A 154 -8.96 6.75 4.55
C ALA A 154 -8.36 5.47 3.97
N LEU A 155 -7.08 5.49 3.61
CA LEU A 155 -6.28 4.33 3.19
C LEU A 155 -5.50 3.69 4.33
N ALA A 156 -5.90 4.00 5.56
CA ALA A 156 -5.35 3.51 6.81
C ALA A 156 -3.97 4.07 7.21
N PHE A 157 -3.49 5.14 6.58
CA PHE A 157 -2.18 5.72 6.92
C PHE A 157 -2.33 6.58 8.17
N ALA A 158 -1.59 6.26 9.21
CA ALA A 158 -1.53 7.11 10.39
C ALA A 158 -0.58 8.29 10.16
N HIS A 159 -0.60 9.23 11.10
CA HIS A 159 0.33 10.36 11.10
C HIS A 159 1.78 9.90 11.27
N GLU A 160 2.68 10.40 10.43
CA GLU A 160 4.09 10.01 10.45
C GLU A 160 4.81 10.53 11.72
N GLN A 161 4.36 11.67 12.29
CA GLN A 161 4.86 12.18 13.56
C GLN A 161 4.37 11.40 14.79
N ASN A 162 3.47 10.44 14.63
CA ASN A 162 3.07 9.58 15.75
C ASN A 162 4.07 8.45 15.99
N ARG A 163 4.90 8.15 15.00
CA ARG A 163 5.87 7.07 15.09
C ARG A 163 6.84 7.28 16.24
N VAL A 164 7.19 6.17 16.88
CA VAL A 164 8.09 6.14 18.04
C VAL A 164 9.53 6.48 17.65
N ASP A 165 9.91 6.23 16.40
CA ASP A 165 11.25 6.47 15.84
C ASP A 165 11.43 7.84 15.16
N LYS A 166 10.43 8.73 15.27
CA LYS A 166 10.57 10.08 14.71
C LYS A 166 11.80 10.78 15.30
N PRO A 167 12.56 11.54 14.49
CA PRO A 167 13.76 12.21 14.98
C PRO A 167 13.40 13.24 16.06
N SER A 168 14.32 13.48 16.98
CA SER A 168 14.13 14.45 18.07
C SER A 168 13.87 15.88 17.58
N SER A 169 14.22 16.21 16.33
CA SER A 169 13.89 17.47 15.66
C SER A 169 12.38 17.63 15.39
N CYS A 170 11.64 16.53 15.26
CA CYS A 170 10.19 16.54 15.10
C CYS A 170 9.50 16.76 16.45
N LYS A 171 9.24 18.03 16.78
CA LYS A 171 8.60 18.44 18.05
C LYS A 171 7.07 18.39 18.04
N LYS A 172 6.44 18.00 16.93
CA LYS A 172 4.97 17.88 16.86
C LYS A 172 4.51 16.68 17.70
N GLY A 173 3.49 16.90 18.52
CA GLY A 173 2.87 15.85 19.32
C GLY A 173 2.12 14.84 18.46
N SER A 174 1.98 13.62 18.98
CA SER A 174 1.17 12.59 18.33
C SER A 174 -0.31 12.97 18.35
N GLN A 175 -1.04 12.60 17.30
CA GLN A 175 -2.47 12.89 17.14
C GLN A 175 -3.19 11.76 16.42
N GLY A 176 -4.40 11.42 16.89
CA GLY A 176 -5.26 10.46 16.22
C GLY A 176 -4.91 9.01 16.57
N THR A 177 -5.25 8.08 15.68
CA THR A 177 -4.93 6.66 15.83
C THR A 177 -3.54 6.39 15.28
N ASP A 178 -2.78 5.57 15.99
CA ASP A 178 -1.44 5.13 15.59
C ASP A 178 -1.51 3.99 14.58
N GLY A 179 -0.51 3.96 13.70
CA GLY A 179 -0.21 2.80 12.87
C GLY A 179 0.40 1.69 13.71
N ASN A 180 0.39 0.47 13.17
CA ASN A 180 0.98 -0.71 13.81
C ASN A 180 2.03 -1.39 12.94
N VAL A 181 2.07 -1.05 11.65
CA VAL A 181 3.05 -1.59 10.72
C VAL A 181 4.11 -0.55 10.43
N VAL A 182 5.30 -1.10 10.24
CA VAL A 182 6.59 -0.45 10.19
C VAL A 182 7.40 -1.41 9.27
N PHE A 183 7.40 -1.20 7.92
CA PHE A 183 8.47 -1.69 6.95
C PHE A 183 9.39 -0.69 6.08
N THR A 184 9.16 0.64 5.89
CA THR A 184 10.12 1.70 5.37
C THR A 184 10.60 2.84 6.34
N LYS A 185 11.83 3.37 6.39
CA LYS A 185 12.27 4.50 7.30
C LYS A 185 11.30 5.68 7.58
N TRP A 186 11.51 6.43 8.68
CA TRP A 186 10.72 7.66 8.96
C TRP A 186 10.80 8.65 7.81
N ASP A 187 9.64 9.04 7.30
CA ASP A 187 9.53 9.83 6.10
C ASP A 187 9.28 11.31 6.41
N LYS A 188 10.38 12.08 6.36
CA LYS A 188 10.36 13.53 6.57
C LYS A 188 9.46 14.26 5.56
N ASP A 189 9.28 13.71 4.36
CA ASP A 189 8.57 14.34 3.26
C ASP A 189 7.16 13.76 3.06
N SER A 190 6.74 12.82 3.91
CA SER A 190 5.41 12.22 3.85
C SER A 190 4.33 13.28 3.94
N ILE A 191 3.30 13.14 3.11
CA ILE A 191 2.10 13.97 3.22
C ILE A 191 1.40 13.80 4.57
N MET A 192 1.66 12.70 5.28
CA MET A 192 1.12 12.37 6.60
C MET A 192 1.93 12.98 7.76
N ASN A 193 2.98 13.74 7.48
CA ASN A 193 3.93 14.21 8.48
C ASN A 193 3.76 15.68 8.85
N TYR A 194 3.39 15.97 10.09
CA TYR A 194 3.26 17.35 10.56
C TYR A 194 4.61 18.06 10.79
N CYS A 195 5.70 17.31 10.78
CA CYS A 195 7.06 17.82 10.83
C CYS A 195 7.67 18.01 9.43
N ALA A 196 6.92 17.75 8.35
CA ALA A 196 7.41 17.97 7.01
C ALA A 196 7.82 19.44 6.80
N PRO A 197 8.93 19.70 6.08
CA PRO A 197 9.39 21.07 5.82
C PRO A 197 8.39 21.85 4.95
N ASN A 198 7.65 21.13 4.11
CA ASN A 198 6.59 21.67 3.26
C ASN A 198 5.24 21.29 3.84
N TYR A 199 4.33 22.26 4.00
CA TYR A 199 2.99 22.01 4.50
C TYR A 199 2.27 20.97 3.61
N ASN A 200 1.90 19.83 4.20
CA ASN A 200 1.30 18.67 3.54
C ASN A 200 2.05 18.24 2.25
N GLY A 201 3.38 18.31 2.23
CA GLY A 201 4.18 17.92 1.08
C GLY A 201 3.89 18.69 -0.22
N HIS A 202 3.23 19.86 -0.12
CA HIS A 202 2.64 20.58 -1.26
C HIS A 202 1.71 19.70 -2.13
N GLY A 203 0.99 18.77 -1.49
CA GLY A 203 0.06 17.86 -2.17
C GLY A 203 0.73 16.77 -3.00
N LYS A 204 1.99 16.45 -2.73
CA LYS A 204 2.70 15.36 -3.39
C LYS A 204 2.91 14.22 -2.41
N LEU A 205 2.67 12.99 -2.89
CA LEU A 205 3.09 11.79 -2.19
C LEU A 205 4.61 11.68 -2.27
N SER A 206 5.25 11.34 -1.16
CA SER A 206 6.66 11.00 -1.14
C SER A 206 6.89 9.62 -1.82
N PRO A 207 8.15 9.24 -2.08
CA PRO A 207 8.47 7.87 -2.50
C PRO A 207 8.01 6.80 -1.50
N ILE A 208 8.06 7.08 -0.18
CA ILE A 208 7.65 6.14 0.86
C ILE A 208 6.12 6.06 1.00
N ASP A 209 5.40 7.17 0.83
CA ASP A 209 3.94 7.17 0.72
C ASP A 209 3.49 6.27 -0.44
N ILE A 210 4.16 6.39 -1.60
CA ILE A 210 3.89 5.57 -2.80
C ILE A 210 4.24 4.10 -2.54
N LEU A 211 5.38 3.79 -1.94
CA LEU A 211 5.79 2.42 -1.64
C LEU A 211 4.82 1.74 -0.66
N THR A 212 4.41 2.46 0.38
CA THR A 212 3.41 2.00 1.35
C THR A 212 2.07 1.75 0.67
N LEU A 213 1.65 2.68 -0.19
CA LEU A 213 0.43 2.56 -0.98
C LEU A 213 0.44 1.32 -1.88
N GLN A 214 1.53 1.09 -2.61
CA GLN A 214 1.68 -0.08 -3.50
C GLN A 214 1.72 -1.39 -2.74
N THR A 215 2.23 -1.38 -1.51
CA THR A 215 2.27 -2.55 -0.64
C THR A 215 0.86 -3.07 -0.30
N TYR A 216 -0.07 -2.16 0.02
CA TYR A 216 -1.43 -2.53 0.41
C TYR A 216 -2.41 -2.56 -0.76
N TYR A 217 -2.23 -1.68 -1.74
CA TYR A 217 -3.20 -1.42 -2.79
C TYR A 217 -2.62 -1.59 -4.21
N GLY A 218 -1.46 -2.23 -4.33
CA GLY A 218 -0.76 -2.42 -5.61
C GLY A 218 -0.94 -3.79 -6.27
N ARG A 219 -1.62 -4.75 -5.63
CA ARG A 219 -1.74 -6.15 -6.10
C ARG A 219 -0.37 -6.75 -6.43
N ILE A 220 0.54 -6.64 -5.46
CA ILE A 220 1.93 -7.12 -5.57
C ILE A 220 2.04 -8.56 -5.03
N PRO A 221 3.05 -9.33 -5.49
CA PRO A 221 3.41 -10.61 -4.89
C PRO A 221 3.47 -10.59 -3.36
N THR A 222 2.94 -11.63 -2.73
CA THR A 222 2.89 -11.80 -1.28
C THR A 222 3.55 -13.12 -0.89
N TYR A 223 4.55 -13.06 -0.04
CA TYR A 223 5.17 -14.24 0.57
C TYR A 223 4.76 -14.35 2.04
N ASN A 224 4.13 -15.46 2.42
CA ASN A 224 3.76 -15.72 3.81
C ASN A 224 4.82 -16.62 4.46
N VAL A 225 5.51 -16.11 5.49
CA VAL A 225 6.61 -16.83 6.14
C VAL A 225 6.16 -18.07 6.92
N ASN A 226 4.91 -18.09 7.37
CA ASN A 226 4.38 -19.19 8.18
C ASN A 226 3.93 -20.37 7.30
N SER A 227 3.23 -20.10 6.20
CA SER A 227 2.83 -21.17 5.26
C SER A 227 3.91 -21.50 4.24
N GLY A 228 4.91 -20.63 4.05
CA GLY A 228 5.90 -20.75 3.00
C GLY A 228 5.32 -20.51 1.60
N ILE A 229 4.13 -19.92 1.49
CA ILE A 229 3.46 -19.71 0.21
C ILE A 229 3.86 -18.36 -0.38
N LEU A 230 4.34 -18.38 -1.63
CA LEU A 230 4.41 -17.21 -2.49
C LEU A 230 3.16 -17.17 -3.38
N TYR A 231 2.39 -16.10 -3.24
CA TYR A 231 1.20 -15.86 -4.04
C TYR A 231 1.41 -14.63 -4.93
N ILE A 232 1.14 -14.80 -6.23
CA ILE A 232 1.25 -13.75 -7.23
C ILE A 232 -0.12 -13.61 -7.90
N GLU A 233 -0.79 -12.52 -7.58
CA GLU A 233 -2.14 -12.23 -8.09
C GLU A 233 -2.12 -11.84 -9.58
N VAL A 234 -1.06 -11.14 -10.02
CA VAL A 234 -0.88 -10.70 -11.40
C VAL A 234 0.57 -10.98 -11.84
N LEU A 235 0.73 -12.13 -12.50
CA LEU A 235 1.93 -12.55 -13.21
C LEU A 235 1.76 -12.31 -14.71
N GLN A 236 2.60 -11.48 -15.30
CA GLN A 236 2.62 -11.23 -16.74
C GLN A 236 3.51 -12.27 -17.43
N VAL A 237 2.94 -12.98 -18.42
CA VAL A 237 3.66 -13.88 -19.31
C VAL A 237 3.23 -13.57 -20.74
N SER A 238 4.14 -13.09 -21.58
CA SER A 238 3.87 -12.78 -23.00
C SER A 238 2.59 -11.94 -23.22
N GLY A 239 2.35 -10.96 -22.35
CA GLY A 239 1.20 -10.06 -22.40
C GLY A 239 -0.11 -10.61 -21.83
N VAL A 240 -0.09 -11.82 -21.26
CA VAL A 240 -1.24 -12.44 -20.59
C VAL A 240 -1.02 -12.43 -19.08
N ASN A 241 -2.07 -12.07 -18.33
CA ASN A 241 -2.03 -12.05 -16.88
C ASN A 241 -2.49 -13.41 -16.32
N TYR A 242 -1.70 -13.93 -15.39
CA TYR A 242 -1.96 -15.17 -14.68
C TYR A 242 -1.93 -14.96 -13.18
N GLU A 243 -2.65 -15.80 -12.46
CA GLU A 243 -2.59 -15.93 -11.02
C GLU A 243 -1.88 -17.25 -10.68
N ILE A 244 -0.94 -17.19 -9.75
CA ILE A 244 -0.15 -18.36 -9.36
C ILE A 244 0.14 -18.38 -7.87
N SER A 245 0.14 -19.58 -7.30
CA SER A 245 0.62 -19.84 -5.95
C SER A 245 1.72 -20.90 -6.00
N MET A 246 2.74 -20.73 -5.16
CA MET A 246 3.88 -21.61 -5.05
C MET A 246 4.18 -21.91 -3.58
N ASP A 247 4.40 -23.18 -3.28
CA ASP A 247 4.90 -23.64 -2.00
C ASP A 247 6.43 -23.60 -1.99
N ASN A 248 7.03 -22.98 -0.98
CA ASN A 248 8.43 -23.17 -0.66
C ASN A 248 8.61 -24.53 0.04
N LYS A 249 9.21 -25.52 -0.63
CA LYS A 249 9.16 -26.94 -0.18
C LYS A 249 10.41 -27.50 0.48
N GLU A 250 11.55 -26.80 0.54
CA GLU A 250 12.81 -27.46 0.94
C GLU A 250 13.84 -26.57 1.66
N ASP A 251 13.45 -25.67 2.59
CA ASP A 251 14.39 -24.83 3.37
C ASP A 251 15.43 -24.01 2.52
N LYS A 252 15.28 -23.93 1.18
CA LYS A 252 16.37 -23.62 0.24
C LYS A 252 15.90 -23.01 -1.08
N ASN A 253 15.14 -21.92 -1.03
CA ASN A 253 14.90 -21.10 -2.23
C ASN A 253 14.14 -21.80 -3.38
N LEU A 254 13.52 -22.97 -3.17
CA LEU A 254 12.80 -23.72 -4.20
C LEU A 254 11.28 -23.60 -4.03
N PHE A 255 10.63 -23.01 -5.04
CA PHE A 255 9.21 -22.70 -5.08
C PHE A 255 8.52 -23.61 -6.10
N VAL A 256 7.70 -24.53 -5.61
CA VAL A 256 6.97 -25.51 -6.42
C VAL A 256 5.53 -25.03 -6.60
N TYR A 257 4.98 -25.13 -7.81
CA TYR A 257 3.60 -24.72 -8.07
C TYR A 257 2.61 -25.48 -7.17
N SER A 258 1.86 -24.76 -6.33
CA SER A 258 0.95 -25.33 -5.32
C SER A 258 -0.49 -25.46 -5.84
N SER A 259 -0.87 -24.66 -6.85
CA SER A 259 -2.19 -24.67 -7.48
C SER A 259 -2.12 -24.66 -9.01
N ARG A 260 -3.27 -24.79 -9.69
CA ARG A 260 -3.34 -24.59 -11.13
C ARG A 260 -3.13 -23.11 -11.44
N ILE A 261 -2.28 -22.81 -12.40
CA ILE A 261 -2.16 -21.48 -13.01
C ILE A 261 -3.53 -21.10 -13.60
N ALA A 262 -4.06 -19.96 -13.19
CA ALA A 262 -5.34 -19.42 -13.66
C ALA A 262 -5.12 -18.11 -14.40
N LEU A 263 -6.08 -17.70 -15.25
CA LEU A 263 -6.07 -16.35 -15.83
C LEU A 263 -6.41 -15.34 -14.73
N ALA A 264 -5.59 -14.31 -14.60
CA ALA A 264 -5.84 -13.20 -13.69
C ALA A 264 -6.58 -12.07 -14.41
N GLN A 265 -7.41 -11.34 -13.66
CA GLN A 265 -8.03 -10.10 -14.12
C GLN A 265 -7.36 -8.89 -13.47
N GLY A 266 -7.48 -7.73 -14.12
CA GLY A 266 -6.96 -6.45 -13.65
C GLY A 266 -5.44 -6.31 -13.78
N GLU A 267 -4.90 -5.30 -13.11
CA GLU A 267 -3.50 -4.88 -13.23
C GLU A 267 -2.78 -4.95 -11.87
N SER A 268 -1.48 -4.70 -11.88
CA SER A 268 -0.65 -4.54 -10.68
C SER A 268 0.18 -3.27 -10.85
N SER A 269 0.43 -2.55 -9.76
CA SER A 269 1.31 -1.37 -9.79
C SER A 269 2.78 -1.73 -10.01
N LYS A 270 3.14 -2.98 -9.71
CA LYS A 270 4.49 -3.55 -9.82
C LYS A 270 4.36 -5.01 -10.28
N PRO A 271 3.98 -5.25 -11.54
CA PRO A 271 3.67 -6.59 -12.02
C PRO A 271 4.89 -7.50 -11.94
N ALA A 272 4.67 -8.72 -11.48
CA ALA A 272 5.64 -9.80 -11.68
C ALA A 272 5.67 -10.15 -13.17
N VAL A 273 6.85 -10.37 -13.74
CA VAL A 273 7.02 -10.64 -15.17
C VAL A 273 7.84 -11.91 -15.35
N PHE A 274 7.29 -12.90 -16.05
CA PHE A 274 8.05 -14.07 -16.48
C PHE A 274 8.45 -13.90 -17.94
N ASP A 275 9.76 -13.93 -18.18
CA ASP A 275 10.34 -13.90 -19.51
C ASP A 275 10.60 -15.35 -19.97
N GLU A 276 9.79 -15.81 -20.93
CA GLU A 276 9.89 -17.17 -21.48
C GLU A 276 11.22 -17.43 -22.21
N SER A 277 11.88 -16.38 -22.71
CA SER A 277 13.14 -16.53 -23.46
C SER A 277 14.34 -16.81 -22.55
N THR A 278 14.31 -16.25 -21.34
CA THR A 278 15.39 -16.42 -20.35
C THR A 278 15.03 -17.42 -19.26
N GLY A 279 13.74 -17.75 -19.11
CA GLY A 279 13.24 -18.56 -18.00
C GLY A 279 13.30 -17.82 -16.66
N ILE A 280 13.36 -16.49 -16.66
CA ILE A 280 13.48 -15.68 -15.45
C ILE A 280 12.12 -15.06 -15.08
N LEU A 281 11.73 -15.24 -13.82
CA LEU A 281 10.66 -14.50 -13.17
C LEU A 281 11.25 -13.33 -12.40
N THR A 282 10.89 -12.11 -12.81
CA THR A 282 11.24 -10.87 -12.12
C THR A 282 10.10 -10.44 -11.22
N LEU A 283 10.39 -10.29 -9.94
CA LEU A 283 9.49 -9.77 -8.91
C LEU A 283 9.99 -8.38 -8.50
N PRO A 284 9.49 -7.28 -9.09
CA PRO A 284 10.02 -5.95 -8.82
C PRO A 284 9.68 -5.43 -7.42
N LEU A 285 8.63 -5.97 -6.79
CA LEU A 285 8.22 -5.68 -5.42
C LEU A 285 7.44 -6.87 -4.86
N VAL A 286 7.86 -7.39 -3.72
CA VAL A 286 7.24 -8.51 -2.99
C VAL A 286 7.06 -8.06 -1.55
N LYS A 287 5.86 -8.21 -1.00
CA LYS A 287 5.63 -8.07 0.44
C LYS A 287 5.77 -9.40 1.14
N VAL A 288 6.53 -9.39 2.23
CA VAL A 288 6.64 -10.53 3.14
C VAL A 288 5.72 -10.27 4.32
N ILE A 289 4.87 -11.25 4.63
CA ILE A 289 3.91 -11.16 5.73
C ILE A 289 4.17 -12.23 6.79
N ASP A 290 3.90 -11.89 8.04
CA ASP A 290 3.94 -12.81 9.18
C ASP A 290 2.67 -13.70 9.28
N SER A 291 2.55 -14.46 10.37
CA SER A 291 1.40 -15.33 10.62
C SER A 291 0.09 -14.58 10.91
N ALA A 292 0.17 -13.32 11.33
CA ALA A 292 -0.98 -12.44 11.54
C ALA A 292 -1.37 -11.66 10.26
N GLY A 293 -0.57 -11.77 9.20
CA GLY A 293 -0.76 -11.07 7.93
C GLY A 293 -0.14 -9.68 7.90
N HIS A 294 0.64 -9.31 8.92
CA HIS A 294 1.33 -8.03 8.98
C HIS A 294 2.50 -8.02 8.00
N VAL A 295 2.67 -6.90 7.27
CA VAL A 295 3.82 -6.72 6.39
C VAL A 295 5.06 -6.45 7.24
N ILE A 296 6.07 -7.31 7.10
CA ILE A 296 7.31 -7.23 7.89
C ILE A 296 8.54 -6.83 7.07
N SER A 297 8.48 -6.94 5.73
CA SER A 297 9.57 -6.52 4.85
C SER A 297 9.14 -6.47 3.38
N LEU A 298 9.92 -5.75 2.57
CA LEU A 298 9.74 -5.61 1.13
C LEU A 298 11.02 -5.99 0.38
N TYR A 299 10.87 -6.77 -0.68
CA TYR A 299 11.98 -7.24 -1.51
C TYR A 299 11.70 -7.05 -3.00
N SER A 300 12.76 -6.95 -3.80
CA SER A 300 12.75 -7.38 -5.20
C SER A 300 13.43 -8.73 -5.28
N ALA A 301 13.08 -9.52 -6.28
CA ALA A 301 13.68 -10.83 -6.51
C ALA A 301 13.71 -11.22 -7.98
N GLU A 302 14.68 -12.07 -8.31
CA GLU A 302 14.69 -12.83 -9.56
C GLU A 302 14.64 -14.31 -9.22
N MET A 303 13.85 -15.07 -9.99
CA MET A 303 13.74 -16.51 -9.84
C MET A 303 13.97 -17.20 -11.18
N GLU A 304 14.68 -18.32 -11.17
CA GLU A 304 14.96 -19.13 -12.35
C GLU A 304 13.99 -20.30 -12.44
N HIS A 305 13.33 -20.46 -13.58
CA HIS A 305 12.37 -21.54 -13.82
C HIS A 305 13.07 -22.85 -14.20
N HIS A 306 12.64 -23.94 -13.56
CA HIS A 306 13.07 -25.31 -13.84
C HIS A 306 11.86 -26.13 -14.34
N PRO A 307 11.63 -26.21 -15.67
CA PRO A 307 10.46 -26.87 -16.25
C PRO A 307 10.29 -28.33 -15.80
N GLU A 308 11.40 -29.07 -15.72
CA GLU A 308 11.45 -30.48 -15.32
C GLU A 308 10.92 -30.73 -13.91
N ARG A 309 11.03 -29.71 -13.04
CA ARG A 309 10.63 -29.78 -11.64
C ARG A 309 9.32 -29.05 -11.36
N LYS A 310 8.76 -28.36 -12.36
CA LYS A 310 7.60 -27.47 -12.19
C LYS A 310 7.82 -26.50 -11.01
N ALA A 311 9.01 -25.91 -10.98
CA ALA A 311 9.47 -25.13 -9.85
C ALA A 311 10.30 -23.93 -10.33
N LEU A 312 10.41 -22.92 -9.46
CA LEU A 312 11.37 -21.84 -9.59
C LEU A 312 12.35 -21.84 -8.43
N THR A 313 13.60 -21.46 -8.68
CA THR A 313 14.60 -21.24 -7.63
C THR A 313 14.89 -19.75 -7.47
N LEU A 314 14.95 -19.24 -6.25
CA LEU A 314 15.38 -17.86 -5.98
C LEU A 314 16.83 -17.69 -6.42
N LYS A 315 17.06 -16.84 -7.42
CA LYS A 315 18.38 -16.53 -7.98
C LYS A 315 19.01 -15.35 -7.26
N SER A 316 18.21 -14.32 -6.97
CA SER A 316 18.64 -13.16 -6.17
C SER A 316 17.45 -12.52 -5.48
N SER A 317 17.72 -11.82 -4.37
CA SER A 317 16.75 -10.97 -3.70
C SER A 317 17.44 -9.75 -3.12
N ASN A 318 16.84 -8.58 -3.29
CA ASN A 318 17.33 -7.33 -2.71
C ASN A 318 16.23 -6.73 -1.85
N GLN A 319 16.55 -6.35 -0.62
CA GLN A 319 15.62 -5.62 0.23
C GLN A 319 15.46 -4.20 -0.31
N ILE A 320 14.23 -3.76 -0.58
CA ILE A 320 13.94 -2.44 -1.21
C ILE A 320 13.90 -1.37 -0.12
N GLU A 321 15.08 -1.12 0.44
CA GLU A 321 15.39 -0.19 1.54
C GLU A 321 15.42 -0.81 2.96
N PRO A 322 16.44 -0.43 3.78
CA PRO A 322 16.77 -1.12 5.02
C PRO A 322 16.11 -0.52 6.27
N VAL A 323 15.98 -1.38 7.28
CA VAL A 323 15.95 -1.05 8.71
C VAL A 323 17.05 0.00 9.00
N PRO A 324 16.76 1.11 9.68
CA PRO A 324 17.75 1.99 10.25
C PRO A 324 18.74 1.23 11.10
N THR A 325 19.99 1.52 10.84
CA THR A 325 21.06 1.16 11.74
C THR A 325 20.85 1.95 13.03
N ASP A 326 20.73 1.23 14.14
CA ASP A 326 20.78 1.77 15.50
C ASP A 326 21.87 2.86 15.59
N ASN A 327 21.46 4.06 16.00
CA ASN A 327 22.30 5.04 16.67
C ASN A 327 21.54 5.53 17.91
#